data_AF-A0A0B3AXE2-F1
#
_entry.id   AF-A0A0B3AXE2-F1
#
_cell.length_a   1.000
_cell.length_b   1.000
_cell.length_c   1.000
_cell.angle_alpha   90.00
_cell.angle_beta   90.00
_cell.angle_gamma   90.00
#
_symmetry.space_group_name_H-M   'P 1'
#
loop_
_entity.id
_entity.type
_entity.pdbx_description
1 polymer ?
#
loop_
_entity_poly.entity_id
_entity_poly.type
_entity_poly.pdbx_seq_one_letter_code
_entity_poly.pdbx_strand_id
1 'polypeptide(L)'
;MELKQHYPIPAPDPIDFLNYAMEARGLTRKDLEPYIGSRGRVAEVLNRARPLTLAMVRRLSEGLKLPADVLIADYELRHAA
;
A
#
# COMPACT_ATOMS: atom_id res chain seq x y z
N MET A 1 -18.67 -0.58 34.84
CA MET A 1 -18.90 -0.79 33.40
C MET A 1 -18.00 0.20 32.67
N GLU A 2 -16.84 -0.25 32.19
CA GLU A 2 -15.94 0.59 31.38
C GLU A 2 -16.48 0.66 29.96
N LEU A 3 -16.91 1.85 29.56
CA LEU A 3 -17.23 2.16 28.17
C LEU A 3 -15.92 2.06 27.38
N LYS A 4 -15.76 0.95 26.64
CA LYS A 4 -14.71 0.81 25.62
C LYS A 4 -14.91 1.95 24.62
N GLN A 5 -14.14 3.02 24.79
CA GLN A 5 -14.05 4.07 23.79
C GLN A 5 -13.48 3.42 22.55
N HIS A 6 -14.34 3.21 21.54
CA HIS A 6 -13.91 2.85 20.21
C HIS A 6 -13.16 4.05 19.65
N TYR A 7 -11.85 4.11 19.89
CA TYR A 7 -10.97 4.97 19.11
C TYR A 7 -11.05 4.44 17.68
N PRO A 8 -11.54 5.24 16.71
CA PRO A 8 -11.45 4.85 15.32
C PRO A 8 -9.96 4.75 15.00
N ILE A 9 -9.46 3.53 14.83
CA ILE A 9 -8.13 3.32 14.31
C ILE A 9 -8.17 3.90 12.89
N PRO A 10 -7.40 4.95 12.57
CA PRO A 10 -7.38 5.47 11.22
C PRO A 10 -7.04 4.33 10.26
N ALA A 11 -7.75 4.26 9.13
CA ALA A 11 -7.46 3.26 8.12
C ALA A 11 -5.96 3.34 7.76
N PRO A 12 -5.26 2.20 7.68
CA PRO A 12 -3.81 2.22 7.46
C PRO A 12 -3.51 2.83 6.09
N ASP A 13 -2.48 3.69 6.04
CA ASP A 13 -1.95 4.23 4.78
C ASP A 13 -1.57 3.08 3.84
N PRO A 14 -2.02 3.08 2.56
CA PRO A 14 -1.77 1.99 1.63
C PRO A 14 -0.28 1.65 1.45
N ILE A 15 0.59 2.65 1.52
CA ILE A 15 2.04 2.48 1.33
C ILE A 15 2.66 1.89 2.59
N ASP A 16 2.26 2.34 3.78
CA ASP A 16 2.70 1.73 5.03
C ASP A 16 2.22 0.28 5.14
N PHE A 17 0.98 0.00 4.75
CA PHE A 17 0.45 -1.35 4.69
C PHE A 17 1.24 -2.25 3.72
N LEU A 18 1.60 -1.72 2.54
CA LEU A 18 2.41 -2.45 1.58
C LEU A 18 3.83 -2.72 2.11
N ASN A 19 4.46 -1.73 2.75
CA ASN A 19 5.78 -1.91 3.38
C ASN A 19 5.73 -2.95 4.50
N TYR A 20 4.71 -2.91 5.36
CA TYR A 20 4.50 -3.93 6.39
C TYR A 20 4.30 -5.33 5.77
N ALA A 21 3.48 -5.44 4.73
CA ALA A 21 3.27 -6.71 4.05
C ALA A 21 4.56 -7.24 3.42
N MET A 22 5.42 -6.35 2.88
CA MET A 22 6.73 -6.72 2.40
C MET A 22 7.63 -7.25 3.51
N GLU A 23 7.73 -6.55 4.63
CA GLU A 23 8.54 -6.97 5.78
C GLU A 23 8.05 -8.30 6.36
N ALA A 24 6.76 -8.41 6.66
CA ALA A 24 6.16 -9.58 7.28
C ALA A 24 6.25 -10.86 6.43
N ARG A 25 6.37 -10.70 5.11
CA ARG A 25 6.42 -11.82 4.14
C ARG A 25 7.77 -11.95 3.45
N GLY A 26 8.76 -11.14 3.82
CA GLY A 26 10.09 -11.12 3.20
C GLY A 26 10.08 -10.75 1.71
N LEU A 27 9.10 -9.97 1.24
CA LEU A 27 9.03 -9.53 -0.15
C LEU A 27 10.02 -8.39 -0.41
N THR A 28 10.64 -8.43 -1.58
CA THR A 28 11.51 -7.37 -2.08
C THR A 28 10.76 -6.45 -3.03
N ARG A 29 11.33 -5.29 -3.36
CA ARG A 29 10.77 -4.40 -4.39
C ARG A 29 10.63 -5.09 -5.74
N LYS A 30 11.51 -6.07 -6.04
CA LYS A 30 11.47 -6.83 -7.29
C LYS A 30 10.20 -7.69 -7.37
N ASP A 31 9.76 -8.22 -6.23
CA ASP A 31 8.54 -9.04 -6.16
C ASP A 31 7.27 -8.23 -6.38
N LEU A 32 7.34 -6.89 -6.26
CA LEU A 32 6.22 -6.00 -6.56
C LEU A 32 6.12 -5.62 -8.05
N GLU A 33 7.17 -5.86 -8.83
CA GLU A 33 7.23 -5.46 -10.24
C GLU A 33 6.08 -6.06 -11.10
N PRO A 34 5.69 -7.35 -10.93
CA PRO A 34 4.55 -7.91 -11.68
C PRO A 34 3.22 -7.20 -11.43
N TYR A 35 3.05 -6.55 -10.27
CA TYR A 35 1.78 -5.94 -9.87
C TYR A 35 1.76 -4.43 -10.17
N ILE A 36 2.89 -3.76 -9.93
CA ILE A 36 3.01 -2.29 -10.02
C ILE A 36 3.65 -1.85 -11.35
N GLY A 37 4.58 -2.62 -11.90
CA GLY A 37 5.31 -2.33 -13.14
C GLY A 37 6.82 -2.28 -12.95
N SER A 38 7.52 -1.43 -13.72
CA SER A 38 8.98 -1.37 -13.67
C SER A 38 9.52 -1.04 -12.27
N ARG A 39 10.77 -1.43 -11.99
CA ARG A 39 11.49 -1.11 -10.74
C ARG A 39 11.41 0.38 -10.36
N GLY A 40 11.52 1.28 -11.34
CA GLY A 40 11.38 2.72 -11.13
C GLY A 40 9.99 3.10 -10.64
N ARG A 41 8.94 2.53 -11.24
CA ARG A 41 7.55 2.76 -10.82
C ARG A 41 7.27 2.20 -9.43
N VAL A 42 7.81 1.03 -9.09
CA VAL A 42 7.74 0.50 -7.71
C VAL A 42 8.34 1.50 -6.72
N ALA A 43 9.53 2.03 -7.02
CA ALA A 43 10.17 3.01 -6.17
C ALA A 43 9.35 4.31 -6.05
N GLU A 44 8.80 4.82 -7.15
CA GLU A 44 7.94 6.01 -7.13
C GLU A 44 6.71 5.81 -6.24
N VAL A 45 6.04 4.66 -6.34
CA VAL A 45 4.86 4.33 -5.52
C VAL A 45 5.23 4.22 -4.04
N LEU A 46 6.27 3.44 -3.72
CA LEU A 46 6.72 3.27 -2.32
C LEU A 46 7.23 4.57 -1.69
N ASN A 47 7.73 5.51 -2.49
CA ASN A 47 8.15 6.83 -2.03
C ASN A 47 7.03 7.88 -2.06
N ARG A 48 5.78 7.47 -2.32
CA ARG A 48 4.60 8.36 -2.46
C ARG A 48 4.76 9.42 -3.55
N ALA A 49 5.67 9.24 -4.50
CA ALA A 49 5.84 10.13 -5.64
C ALA A 49 4.82 9.83 -6.75
N ARG A 50 4.18 8.65 -6.70
CA ARG A 50 3.12 8.24 -7.61
C ARG A 50 1.97 7.57 -6.84
N PRO A 51 0.70 7.86 -7.17
CA PRO A 51 -0.43 7.16 -6.58
C PRO A 51 -0.55 5.72 -7.11
N LEU A 52 -1.05 4.82 -6.26
CA LEU A 52 -1.54 3.51 -6.69
C LEU A 52 -2.75 3.72 -7.60
N THR A 53 -2.75 3.04 -8.76
CA THR A 53 -3.93 3.02 -9.63
C THR A 53 -4.83 1.84 -9.26
N LEU A 54 -6.12 1.93 -9.58
CA LEU A 54 -7.06 0.82 -9.37
C LEU A 54 -6.59 -0.49 -10.02
N ALA A 55 -5.90 -0.42 -11.17
CA ALA A 55 -5.32 -1.59 -11.82
C ALA A 55 -4.19 -2.21 -10.99
N MET A 56 -3.33 -1.41 -10.37
CA MET A 56 -2.28 -1.90 -9.46
C MET A 56 -2.90 -2.52 -8.21
N VAL A 57 -3.90 -1.85 -7.61
CA VAL A 57 -4.63 -2.35 -6.43
C VAL A 57 -5.21 -3.73 -6.69
N ARG A 58 -5.90 -3.92 -7.82
CA ARG A 58 -6.45 -5.23 -8.22
C ARG A 58 -5.37 -6.29 -8.34
N ARG A 59 -4.27 -5.99 -9.04
CA ARG A 59 -3.15 -6.93 -9.22
C ARG A 59 -2.49 -7.31 -7.89
N LEU A 60 -2.27 -6.34 -7.01
CA LEU A 60 -1.73 -6.56 -5.67
C LEU A 60 -2.68 -7.43 -4.82
N SER A 61 -3.98 -7.15 -4.87
CA SER A 61 -4.97 -7.93 -4.14
C SER A 61 -5.09 -9.36 -4.65
N GLU A 62 -5.16 -9.55 -5.97
CA GLU A 62 -5.26 -10.88 -6.56
C GLU A 62 -3.99 -11.71 -6.39
N GLY A 63 -2.83 -11.08 -6.63
CA GLY A 63 -1.52 -11.74 -6.66
C GLY A 63 -0.90 -11.96 -5.28
N LEU A 64 -1.05 -11.00 -4.37
CA LEU A 64 -0.49 -11.06 -3.03
C LEU A 64 -1.56 -11.26 -1.95
N LYS A 65 -2.84 -11.40 -2.29
CA LYS A 65 -3.93 -11.54 -1.30
C LYS A 65 -3.94 -10.40 -0.29
N LEU A 66 -3.65 -9.19 -0.76
CA LEU A 66 -3.72 -7.97 0.03
C LEU A 66 -5.15 -7.41 0.01
N PRO A 67 -5.69 -6.93 1.13
CA PRO A 67 -7.03 -6.32 1.19
C PRO A 67 -7.11 -5.09 0.29
N ALA A 68 -8.02 -5.10 -0.68
CA ALA A 68 -8.15 -4.03 -1.68
C ALA A 68 -8.76 -2.74 -1.08
N ASP A 69 -9.59 -2.89 -0.05
CA ASP A 69 -10.20 -1.82 0.74
C ASP A 69 -9.14 -0.98 1.47
N VAL A 70 -8.05 -1.60 1.92
CA VAL A 70 -6.90 -0.89 2.48
C VAL A 70 -6.11 -0.19 1.38
N LEU A 71 -5.86 -0.87 0.26
CA LEU A 71 -5.00 -0.35 -0.81
C LEU A 71 -5.62 0.78 -1.64
N ILE A 72 -6.96 0.91 -1.64
CA ILE A 72 -7.69 1.94 -2.38
C ILE A 72 -7.86 3.24 -1.58
N ALA A 73 -7.48 3.24 -0.29
CA ALA A 73 -7.59 4.43 0.54
C ALA A 73 -6.76 5.59 -0.01
N ASP A 74 -7.26 6.81 0.14
CA ASP A 74 -6.52 8.01 -0.24
C ASP A 74 -5.32 8.22 0.70
N TYR A 75 -4.22 8.71 0.14
CA TYR A 75 -3.01 9.05 0.88
C TYR A 75 -2.29 10.21 0.24
N GLU A 76 -1.59 10.99 1.06
CA GLU A 76 -0.86 12.16 0.63
C GLU A 76 0.34 11.75 -0.25
N LEU A 77 0.41 12.37 -1.43
CA LEU A 77 1.57 12.23 -2.29
C LEU A 77 2.68 13.16 -1.83
N ARG A 78 3.92 12.67 -1.91
CA ARG A 78 5.08 13.52 -1.71
C ARG A 78 5.15 14.49 -2.88
N HIS A 79 4.81 15.74 -2.61
CA HIS A 79 5.08 16.84 -3.52
C HIS A 79 6.60 17.01 -3.60
N ALA A 80 7.15 17.02 -4.82
CA ALA A 80 8.51 17.48 -5.00
C ALA A 80 8.55 18.96 -4.60
N ALA A 81 9.43 19.30 -3.67
CA ALA A 81 9.73 20.69 -3.31
C ALA A 81 10.44 21.40 -4.47
#